data_AF-A0A4V3RKT5-F1
#
_entry.id   AF-A0A4V3RKT5-F1
#
_cell.length_a   1.000
_cell.length_b   1.000
_cell.length_c   1.000
_cell.angle_alpha   90.00
_cell.angle_beta   90.00
_cell.angle_gamma   90.00
#
_symmetry.space_group_name_H-M   'P 1'
#
loop_
_entity.id
_entity.type
_entity.pdbx_description
1 polymer ?
#
loop_
_entity_poly.entity_id
_entity_poly.type
_entity_poly.pdbx_seq_one_letter_code
_entity_poly.pdbx_strand_id
1 'polypeptide(L)'
;DVQTLLREAIHLRNQKTYEVIPKDSWLTRLDELLKKNLDNMRNEFNEMKRGIIRCRDYIFNFLENPAIPSDNNGSERGIRKLKVKQKISGCFRSDTGADAFHALHSIADTAWKNGQSPLKAILALV
;
A
#
# COMPACT_ATOMS: atom_id res chain seq x y z
N ASP A 1 -3.10 -1.83 22.25
CA ASP A 1 -2.45 -2.88 21.42
C ASP A 1 -2.06 -2.27 20.07
N VAL A 2 -1.55 -3.06 19.12
CA VAL A 2 -1.16 -2.56 17.78
C VAL A 2 -2.36 -1.99 17.02
N GLN A 3 -3.54 -2.59 17.14
CA GLN A 3 -4.74 -2.13 16.44
C GLN A 3 -5.16 -0.73 16.91
N THR A 4 -5.14 -0.48 18.22
CA THR A 4 -5.41 0.86 18.77
C THR A 4 -4.41 1.89 18.26
N LEU A 5 -3.10 1.56 18.24
CA LEU A 5 -2.06 2.45 17.73
C LEU A 5 -2.33 2.86 16.26
N LEU A 6 -2.64 1.90 15.40
CA LEU A 6 -2.92 2.17 13.99
C LEU A 6 -4.18 3.04 13.82
N ARG A 7 -5.24 2.77 14.60
CA ARG A 7 -6.47 3.58 14.57
C ARG A 7 -6.24 5.02 15.00
N GLU A 8 -5.47 5.23 16.06
CA GLU A 8 -5.11 6.57 16.52
C GLU A 8 -4.33 7.35 15.45
N ALA A 9 -3.39 6.71 14.77
CA ALA A 9 -2.61 7.34 13.71
C ALA A 9 -3.51 7.77 12.53
N ILE A 10 -4.42 6.89 12.11
CA ILE A 10 -5.40 7.19 11.05
C ILE A 10 -6.31 8.35 11.48
N HIS A 11 -6.79 8.33 12.73
CA HIS A 11 -7.63 9.39 13.25
C HIS A 11 -6.92 10.74 13.25
N LEU A 12 -5.65 10.77 13.70
CA LEU A 12 -4.83 11.98 13.69
C LEU A 12 -4.66 12.54 12.28
N ARG A 13 -4.37 11.67 11.28
CA ARG A 13 -4.26 12.08 9.87
C ARG A 13 -5.55 12.71 9.35
N ASN A 14 -6.70 12.13 9.70
CA ASN A 14 -8.00 12.62 9.25
C ASN A 14 -8.37 13.97 9.87
N GLN A 15 -7.90 14.24 11.10
CA GLN A 15 -8.07 15.55 11.73
C GLN A 15 -7.14 16.61 11.15
N LYS A 16 -5.90 16.23 10.84
CA LYS A 16 -4.85 17.13 10.37
C LYS A 16 -4.50 16.80 8.93
N THR A 17 -5.36 17.06 7.95
CA THR A 17 -5.25 16.52 6.57
C THR A 17 -4.08 17.02 5.72
N TYR A 18 -3.48 18.16 6.03
CA TYR A 18 -2.38 18.73 5.24
C TYR A 18 -1.06 18.91 6.01
N GLU A 19 -1.06 18.60 7.30
CA GLU A 19 0.15 18.74 8.13
C GLU A 19 1.14 17.59 7.88
N VAL A 20 2.42 17.94 7.96
CA VAL A 20 3.53 16.98 8.06
C VAL A 20 3.68 16.61 9.54
N ILE A 21 3.41 15.35 9.86
CA ILE A 21 3.43 14.85 11.24
C ILE A 21 4.63 13.89 11.37
N PRO A 22 5.61 14.20 12.24
CA PRO A 22 6.73 13.29 12.49
C PRO A 22 6.24 11.93 13.00
N LYS A 23 6.75 10.85 12.40
CA LYS A 23 6.33 9.48 12.75
C LYS A 23 7.22 8.81 13.81
N ASP A 24 8.30 9.44 14.28
CA ASP A 24 9.26 8.82 15.22
C ASP A 24 8.60 8.29 16.49
N SER A 25 7.73 9.10 17.11
CA SER A 25 7.01 8.69 18.33
C SER A 25 6.07 7.50 18.09
N TRP A 26 5.48 7.41 16.89
CA TRP A 26 4.63 6.29 16.48
C TRP A 26 5.43 5.02 16.25
N LEU A 27 6.61 5.15 15.63
CA LEU A 27 7.53 4.06 15.41
C LEU A 27 8.07 3.49 16.73
N THR A 28 8.48 4.34 17.67
CA THR A 28 8.90 3.89 19.01
C THR A 28 7.76 3.15 19.72
N ARG A 29 6.53 3.68 19.70
CA ARG A 29 5.37 3.00 20.28
C ARG A 29 5.10 1.64 19.61
N LEU A 30 5.26 1.56 18.29
CA LEU A 30 5.11 0.29 17.56
C LEU A 30 6.19 -0.72 17.98
N ASP A 31 7.45 -0.29 18.06
CA ASP A 31 8.57 -1.16 18.45
C ASP A 31 8.37 -1.74 19.85
N GLU A 32 7.95 -0.92 20.83
CA GLU A 32 7.65 -1.39 22.18
C GLU A 32 6.51 -2.43 22.19
N LEU A 33 5.48 -2.25 21.36
CA LEU A 33 4.41 -3.23 21.24
C LEU A 33 4.89 -4.54 20.59
N LEU A 34 5.81 -4.46 19.63
CA LEU A 34 6.36 -5.62 18.94
C LEU A 34 7.37 -6.40 19.79
N LYS A 35 7.94 -5.84 20.87
CA LYS A 35 8.80 -6.57 21.81
C LYS A 35 8.08 -7.66 22.60
N LYS A 36 6.74 -7.62 22.67
CA LYS A 36 5.95 -8.62 23.41
C LYS A 36 6.22 -10.04 22.90
N ASN A 37 6.33 -10.99 23.84
CA ASN A 37 6.47 -12.40 23.55
C ASN A 37 5.11 -12.98 23.12
N LEU A 38 5.10 -13.72 22.00
CA LEU A 38 3.91 -14.35 21.43
C LEU A 38 4.05 -15.87 21.33
N ASP A 39 5.06 -16.47 21.97
CA ASP A 39 5.41 -17.89 21.85
C ASP A 39 4.36 -18.80 22.48
N ASN A 40 3.58 -18.27 23.42
CA ASN A 40 2.42 -18.94 23.99
C ASN A 40 1.18 -18.88 23.07
N MET A 41 1.27 -18.22 21.91
CA MET A 41 0.20 -18.15 20.91
C MET A 41 0.51 -19.03 19.70
N ARG A 42 -0.46 -19.11 18.77
CA ARG A 42 -0.26 -19.84 17.52
C ARG A 42 0.82 -19.18 16.66
N ASN A 43 1.55 -19.99 15.89
CA ASN A 43 2.69 -19.55 15.09
C ASN A 43 2.35 -18.41 14.10
N GLU A 44 1.10 -18.33 13.62
CA GLU A 44 0.63 -17.30 12.70
C GLU A 44 0.76 -15.88 13.30
N PHE A 45 0.69 -15.74 14.63
CA PHE A 45 0.90 -14.45 15.29
C PHE A 45 2.36 -14.00 15.20
N ASN A 46 3.31 -14.92 15.30
CA ASN A 46 4.73 -14.64 15.10
C ASN A 46 5.02 -14.29 13.63
N GLU A 47 4.35 -14.94 12.67
CA GLU A 47 4.45 -14.56 11.25
C GLU A 47 3.88 -13.18 10.97
N MET A 48 2.72 -12.86 11.56
CA MET A 48 2.12 -11.52 11.46
C MET A 48 3.05 -10.45 12.06
N LYS A 49 3.65 -10.71 13.23
CA LYS A 49 4.65 -9.83 13.86
C LYS A 49 5.85 -9.59 12.93
N ARG A 50 6.42 -10.64 12.32
CA ARG A 50 7.50 -10.51 11.33
C ARG A 50 7.08 -9.68 10.12
N GLY A 51 5.85 -9.86 9.64
CA GLY A 51 5.28 -9.05 8.57
C GLY A 51 5.22 -7.56 8.91
N ILE A 52 4.76 -7.22 10.10
CA ILE A 52 4.70 -5.82 10.58
C ILE A 52 6.12 -5.24 10.70
N ILE A 53 7.07 -5.99 11.23
CA ILE A 53 8.49 -5.56 11.34
C ILE A 53 9.07 -5.22 9.96
N ARG A 54 8.82 -6.05 8.94
CA ARG A 54 9.30 -5.78 7.57
C ARG A 54 8.75 -4.48 6.99
N CYS A 55 7.54 -4.07 7.39
CA CYS A 55 6.89 -2.87 6.90
C CYS A 55 7.06 -1.66 7.82
N ARG A 56 7.76 -1.82 8.96
CA ARG A 56 7.85 -0.83 10.06
C ARG A 56 8.05 0.59 9.57
N ASP A 57 9.06 0.81 8.72
CA ASP A 57 9.46 2.15 8.31
C ASP A 57 8.46 2.84 7.37
N TYR A 58 7.56 2.06 6.75
CA TYR A 58 6.58 2.53 5.78
C TYR A 58 5.16 2.68 6.36
N ILE A 59 4.85 1.98 7.46
CA ILE A 59 3.49 1.91 8.04
C ILE A 59 2.92 3.31 8.32
N PHE A 60 3.74 4.24 8.77
CA PHE A 60 3.31 5.60 9.14
C PHE A 60 3.71 6.69 8.14
N ASN A 61 4.11 6.35 6.91
CA ASN A 61 4.49 7.35 5.90
C ASN A 61 3.39 8.37 5.57
N PHE A 62 2.13 7.98 5.74
CA PHE A 62 0.97 8.87 5.56
C PHE A 62 0.91 10.02 6.57
N LEU A 63 1.63 9.91 7.71
CA LEU A 63 1.76 11.01 8.68
C LEU A 63 2.71 12.08 8.16
N GLU A 64 3.86 11.69 7.60
CA GLU A 64 4.87 12.63 7.10
C GLU A 64 4.51 13.21 5.74
N ASN A 65 3.88 12.43 4.86
CA ASN A 65 3.50 12.87 3.52
C ASN A 65 1.96 12.85 3.36
N PRO A 66 1.30 14.03 3.35
CA PRO A 66 -0.14 14.14 3.13
C PRO A 66 -0.66 13.57 1.80
N ALA A 67 0.20 13.42 0.79
CA ALA A 67 -0.21 12.81 -0.48
C ALA A 67 -0.37 11.29 -0.38
N ILE A 68 0.14 10.65 0.68
CA ILE A 68 0.01 9.22 0.91
C ILE A 68 -1.25 8.97 1.74
N PRO A 69 -2.24 8.21 1.22
CA PRO A 69 -3.42 7.84 1.99
C PRO A 69 -3.05 6.89 3.13
N SER A 70 -3.85 6.89 4.21
CA SER A 70 -3.65 5.97 5.33
C SER A 70 -4.08 4.53 5.04
N ASP A 71 -4.73 4.29 3.92
CA ASP A 71 -5.15 2.97 3.44
C ASP A 71 -4.49 2.60 2.10
N ASN A 72 -4.55 1.31 1.75
CA ASN A 72 -3.98 0.77 0.52
C ASN A 72 -5.03 0.53 -0.58
N ASN A 73 -6.26 1.05 -0.45
CA ASN A 73 -7.40 0.73 -1.31
C ASN A 73 -7.12 1.06 -2.79
N GLY A 74 -6.38 2.14 -3.05
CA GLY A 74 -5.95 2.53 -4.40
C GLY A 74 -5.05 1.47 -5.04
N SER A 75 -4.07 0.96 -4.28
CA SER A 75 -3.13 -0.07 -4.73
C SER A 75 -3.83 -1.41 -4.97
N GLU A 76 -4.73 -1.83 -4.07
CA GLU A 76 -5.51 -3.06 -4.24
C GLU A 76 -6.41 -3.02 -5.48
N ARG A 77 -7.07 -1.88 -5.72
CA ARG A 77 -7.88 -1.68 -6.94
C ARG A 77 -7.02 -1.76 -8.21
N GLY A 78 -5.82 -1.19 -8.18
CA GLY A 78 -4.87 -1.26 -9.29
C GLY A 78 -4.45 -2.69 -9.63
N ILE A 79 -4.09 -3.49 -8.62
CA ILE A 79 -3.67 -4.89 -8.79
C ILE A 79 -4.83 -5.80 -9.19
N ARG A 80 -6.06 -5.49 -8.77
CA ARG A 80 -7.25 -6.31 -9.09
C ARG A 80 -7.45 -6.50 -10.58
N LYS A 81 -7.14 -5.50 -11.42
CA LYS A 81 -7.26 -5.62 -12.89
C LYS A 81 -6.37 -6.72 -13.45
N LEU A 82 -5.17 -6.87 -12.90
CA LEU A 82 -4.23 -7.94 -13.29
C LEU A 82 -4.82 -9.32 -12.98
N LYS A 83 -5.43 -9.46 -11.80
CA LYS A 83 -6.05 -10.72 -11.40
C LYS A 83 -7.27 -11.07 -12.23
N VAL A 84 -8.09 -10.08 -12.58
CA VAL A 84 -9.22 -10.24 -13.51
C VAL A 84 -8.72 -10.69 -14.89
N LYS A 85 -7.64 -10.09 -15.40
CA LYS A 85 -7.03 -10.53 -16.66
C LYS A 85 -6.58 -11.99 -16.59
N GLN A 86 -5.92 -12.38 -15.51
CA GLN A 86 -5.44 -13.74 -15.33
C GLN A 86 -6.56 -14.79 -15.18
N LYS A 87 -7.62 -14.48 -14.41
CA LYS A 87 -8.65 -15.48 -14.03
C LYS A 87 -9.90 -15.48 -14.91
N ILE A 88 -10.27 -14.33 -15.47
CA ILE A 88 -11.58 -14.15 -16.12
C ILE A 88 -11.42 -13.80 -17.60
N SER A 89 -10.51 -12.87 -17.94
CA SER A 89 -10.35 -12.37 -19.31
C SER A 89 -9.31 -13.18 -20.11
N GLY A 90 -9.46 -14.51 -20.10
CA GLY A 90 -8.72 -15.42 -20.99
C GLY A 90 -7.21 -15.51 -20.77
N CYS A 91 -6.74 -15.15 -19.56
CA CYS A 91 -5.34 -15.18 -19.11
C CYS A 91 -4.32 -14.49 -20.05
N PHE A 92 -3.03 -14.63 -19.74
CA PHE A 92 -1.93 -14.21 -20.61
C PHE A 92 -1.46 -15.41 -21.41
N ARG A 93 -1.33 -15.25 -22.73
CA ARG A 93 -0.93 -16.34 -23.64
C ARG A 93 0.58 -16.40 -23.91
N SER A 94 1.31 -15.37 -23.49
CA SER A 94 2.78 -15.29 -23.56
C SER A 94 3.28 -14.28 -22.53
N ASP A 95 4.53 -14.44 -22.10
CA ASP A 95 5.20 -13.52 -21.17
C ASP A 95 5.33 -12.13 -21.80
N THR A 96 5.72 -12.06 -23.07
CA THR A 96 5.79 -10.78 -23.82
C THR A 96 4.45 -10.04 -23.83
N GLY A 97 3.33 -10.76 -24.00
CA GLY A 97 2.00 -10.15 -23.95
C GLY A 97 1.59 -9.71 -22.54
N ALA A 98 2.05 -10.44 -21.51
CA ALA A 98 1.85 -10.05 -20.12
C ALA A 98 2.64 -8.78 -19.79
N ASP A 99 3.91 -8.70 -20.19
CA ASP A 99 4.78 -7.55 -19.96
C ASP A 99 4.24 -6.29 -20.65
N ALA A 100 3.81 -6.42 -21.91
CA ALA A 100 3.18 -5.32 -22.64
C ALA A 100 1.91 -4.81 -21.93
N PHE A 101 1.06 -5.74 -21.46
CA PHE A 101 -0.14 -5.38 -20.69
C PHE A 101 0.21 -4.70 -19.36
N HIS A 102 1.20 -5.22 -18.62
CA HIS A 102 1.65 -4.65 -17.35
C HIS A 102 2.21 -3.24 -17.53
N ALA A 103 3.00 -3.00 -18.57
CA ALA A 103 3.53 -1.68 -18.89
C ALA A 103 2.41 -0.68 -19.19
N LEU A 104 1.49 -1.03 -20.11
CA LEU A 104 0.36 -0.17 -20.46
C LEU A 104 -0.55 0.12 -19.26
N HIS A 105 -0.87 -0.90 -18.46
CA HIS A 105 -1.71 -0.75 -17.28
C HIS A 105 -1.04 0.11 -16.21
N SER A 106 0.27 -0.06 -15.98
CA SER A 106 1.05 0.74 -15.03
C SER A 106 1.04 2.23 -15.41
N ILE A 107 1.24 2.54 -16.69
CA ILE A 107 1.24 3.91 -17.21
C ILE A 107 -0.16 4.52 -17.10
N ALA A 108 -1.18 3.79 -17.53
CA ALA A 108 -2.57 4.25 -17.46
C ALA A 108 -3.04 4.52 -16.02
N ASP A 109 -2.73 3.61 -15.09
CA ASP A 109 -3.11 3.72 -13.68
C ASP A 109 -2.37 4.88 -12.99
N THR A 110 -1.09 5.08 -13.31
CA THR A 110 -0.29 6.20 -12.82
C THR A 110 -0.81 7.54 -13.35
N ALA A 111 -1.13 7.62 -14.64
CA ALA A 111 -1.72 8.82 -15.24
C ALA A 111 -3.05 9.17 -14.57
N TRP A 112 -3.93 8.18 -14.40
CA TRP A 112 -5.22 8.37 -13.74
C TRP A 112 -5.06 8.86 -12.29
N LYS A 113 -4.14 8.28 -11.52
CA LYS A 113 -3.84 8.68 -10.12
C LYS A 113 -3.32 10.11 -10.01
N ASN A 114 -2.66 10.62 -11.05
CA ASN A 114 -2.14 11.98 -11.12
C ASN A 114 -3.11 12.97 -11.80
N GLY A 115 -4.37 12.59 -12.01
CA GLY A 115 -5.37 13.46 -12.65
C GLY A 115 -5.13 13.69 -14.15
N GLN A 116 -4.29 12.87 -14.78
CA GLN A 116 -3.97 12.94 -16.20
C GLN A 116 -4.85 11.99 -17.02
N SER A 117 -5.00 12.27 -18.31
CA SER A 117 -5.72 11.38 -19.23
C SER A 117 -4.88 10.13 -19.52
N PRO A 118 -5.36 8.91 -19.20
CA PRO A 118 -4.62 7.68 -19.50
C PRO A 118 -4.37 7.49 -21.00
N LEU A 119 -5.33 7.88 -21.84
CA LEU A 119 -5.20 7.79 -23.29
C LEU A 119 -4.09 8.72 -23.82
N LYS A 120 -4.03 9.97 -23.34
CA LYS A 120 -2.96 10.90 -23.71
C LYS A 120 -1.60 10.41 -23.24
N ALA A 121 -1.53 9.85 -22.04
CA ALA A 121 -0.28 9.29 -21.49
C ALA A 121 0.24 8.11 -22.32
N ILE A 122 -0.65 7.22 -22.78
CA ILE A 122 -0.27 6.12 -23.67
C ILE A 122 0.14 6.65 -25.05
N LEU A 123 -0.59 7.63 -25.61
CA LEU A 123 -0.28 8.19 -26.92
C LEU A 123 1.09 8.88 -26.95
N ALA A 124 1.53 9.48 -25.85
CA ALA A 124 2.84 10.14 -25.75
C ALA A 124 4.04 9.17 -25.82
N LEU A 125 3.81 7.85 -25.81
CA LEU A 125 4.86 6.83 -25.95
C LEU A 125 5.16 6.46 -27.41
N VAL A 126 4.33 6.92 -28.34
CA VAL A 126 4.38 6.64 -29.78
C VAL A 126 4.82 7.88 -30.53
#